data_AF-A0A9P7D431-F1
#
_entry.id   AF-A0A9P7D431-F1
#
_cell.length_a   1.000
_cell.length_b   1.000
_cell.length_c   1.000
_cell.angle_alpha   90.00
_cell.angle_beta   90.00
_cell.angle_gamma   90.00
#
_symmetry.space_group_name_H-M   'P 1'
#
loop_
_entity.id
_entity.type
_entity.pdbx_description
1 polymer ?
#
loop_
_entity_poly.entity_id
_entity_poly.type
_entity_poly.pdbx_seq_one_letter_code
_entity_poly.pdbx_strand_id
1 'polypeptide(L)'
;MLNLLPTTLRFLLGSLLWLDFSQPPAVLPARTPLSFQLRHEHAITNDSRVIFSNVVPSFAADSYFISTSNIQTHRPHSAKAFHSARLRSIRYDQSEQVSWDTSDVLGPNVEERETLLTLAKMTSNAYTSPTASDWYIQDGWNKSTPFGWEPDADGIRGHIFVSDDNSTVVLSIKGTSAGWITGGGGPTVRKDKLNDNLLFSCCCARVGPTWSTVCDCYQGSSRCDQECLERSLIGESLYYSVGVNLYNNVTYLYPNADIWLIGHSLGGSLASLIGVTFGAPVVAFEAPSEKLAATRLHLPSPPSTQHITHVFHTADPIPMGACTGVTSSCGIAGYAMETRCHLGKVIRYDTVTHLGWSVDIRTHSIVQIIDRLLSEDWTQEGQEGRTVPEAKADEDCVDCFNWEFGSFKGKS
;
A
#
# COMPACT_ATOMS: atom_id res chain seq x y z
N MET A 1 65.44 6.58 -24.01
CA MET A 1 66.18 5.31 -23.83
C MET A 1 65.27 4.06 -23.84
N LEU A 2 64.17 4.02 -24.62
CA LEU A 2 63.27 2.85 -24.69
C LEU A 2 63.30 2.11 -26.04
N ASN A 3 64.16 2.55 -26.98
CA ASN A 3 64.22 1.97 -28.33
C ASN A 3 65.20 0.79 -28.48
N LEU A 4 65.85 0.32 -27.41
CA LEU A 4 66.81 -0.79 -27.46
C LEU A 4 66.30 -2.11 -26.89
N LEU A 5 65.01 -2.20 -26.52
CA LEU A 5 64.44 -3.44 -25.97
C LEU A 5 63.79 -4.32 -27.07
N PRO A 6 64.04 -5.64 -27.07
CA PRO A 6 63.39 -6.60 -27.97
C PRO A 6 61.87 -6.54 -27.88
N THR A 7 61.18 -6.73 -29.00
CA THR A 7 59.72 -6.64 -29.13
C THR A 7 58.97 -7.53 -28.15
N THR A 8 59.51 -8.71 -27.82
CA THR A 8 58.93 -9.64 -26.84
C THR A 8 58.89 -9.08 -25.42
N LEU A 9 59.91 -8.30 -25.01
CA LEU A 9 59.95 -7.69 -23.68
C LEU A 9 58.99 -6.49 -23.58
N ARG A 10 58.74 -5.80 -24.70
CA ARG A 10 57.75 -4.71 -24.75
C ARG A 10 56.32 -5.22 -24.59
N PHE A 11 56.01 -6.38 -25.16
CA PHE A 11 54.71 -7.02 -24.96
C PHE A 11 54.52 -7.54 -23.52
N LEU A 12 55.57 -8.07 -22.89
CA LEU A 12 55.51 -8.55 -21.50
C LEU A 12 55.35 -7.41 -20.48
N LEU A 13 56.02 -6.27 -20.71
CA LEU A 13 55.85 -5.06 -19.90
C LEU A 13 54.48 -4.40 -20.12
N GLY A 14 53.95 -4.47 -21.35
CA GLY A 14 52.58 -4.02 -21.65
C GLY A 14 51.50 -4.86 -20.97
N SER A 15 51.70 -6.18 -20.89
CA SER A 15 50.74 -7.07 -20.22
C SER A 15 50.79 -7.01 -18.68
N LEU A 16 51.95 -6.68 -18.09
CA LEU A 16 52.10 -6.53 -16.64
C LEU A 16 51.55 -5.18 -16.12
N LEU A 17 51.51 -4.14 -16.96
CA LEU A 17 50.92 -2.84 -16.62
C LEU A 17 49.39 -2.80 -16.78
N TRP A 18 48.78 -3.88 -17.30
CA TRP A 18 47.34 -4.00 -17.52
C TRP A 18 46.65 -4.97 -16.53
N LEU A 19 47.38 -5.50 -15.55
CA LEU A 19 46.85 -6.46 -14.57
C LEU A 19 46.44 -5.84 -13.23
N ASP A 20 46.60 -4.53 -13.01
CA ASP A 20 46.22 -3.85 -11.76
C ASP A 20 45.30 -2.64 -11.98
N PHE A 21 44.25 -2.81 -12.78
CA PHE A 21 43.04 -1.99 -12.67
C PHE A 21 41.88 -2.90 -12.27
N SER A 22 41.84 -3.29 -11.01
CA SER A 22 40.54 -3.50 -10.36
C SER A 22 39.80 -2.17 -10.49
N GLN A 23 38.87 -2.08 -11.44
CA GLN A 23 37.90 -1.00 -11.42
C GLN A 23 37.29 -1.02 -10.01
N PRO A 24 37.34 0.08 -9.24
CA PRO A 24 36.48 0.16 -8.07
C PRO A 24 35.05 -0.13 -8.56
N PRO A 25 34.24 -0.90 -7.80
CA PRO A 25 32.86 -1.16 -8.19
C PRO A 25 32.24 0.18 -8.58
N ALA A 26 31.57 0.22 -9.74
CA ALA A 26 30.94 1.43 -10.23
C ALA A 26 30.09 1.99 -9.09
N VAL A 27 30.58 3.07 -8.47
CA VAL A 27 29.82 3.81 -7.46
C VAL A 27 28.71 4.44 -8.29
N LEU A 28 27.55 3.78 -8.32
CA LEU A 28 26.33 4.42 -8.78
C LEU A 28 26.27 5.77 -8.06
N PRO A 29 26.09 6.90 -8.77
CA PRO A 29 25.99 8.18 -8.10
C PRO A 29 24.92 8.05 -7.02
N ALA A 30 25.30 8.33 -5.77
CA ALA A 30 24.37 8.30 -4.65
C ALA A 30 23.19 9.20 -5.04
N ARG A 31 22.04 8.58 -5.31
CA ARG A 31 20.84 9.32 -5.70
C ARG A 31 20.50 10.21 -4.52
N THR A 32 20.39 11.51 -4.79
CA THR A 32 20.12 12.49 -3.74
C THR A 32 18.75 12.16 -3.14
N PRO A 33 18.64 11.96 -1.82
CA PRO A 33 17.35 11.76 -1.18
C PRO A 33 16.39 12.91 -1.53
N LEU A 34 15.11 12.58 -1.75
CA LEU A 34 14.08 13.59 -1.93
C LEU A 34 13.66 14.12 -0.56
N SER A 35 13.48 15.44 -0.47
CA SER A 35 12.92 16.13 0.70
C SER A 35 11.46 16.45 0.41
N PHE A 36 10.56 16.06 1.32
CA PHE A 36 9.12 16.27 1.20
C PHE A 36 8.57 17.14 2.31
N GLN A 37 7.54 17.92 1.99
CA GLN A 37 6.78 18.74 2.93
C GLN A 37 5.28 18.48 2.80
N LEU A 38 4.57 18.56 3.91
CA LEU A 38 3.10 18.52 3.90
C LEU A 38 2.54 19.75 3.17
N ARG A 39 1.74 19.54 2.13
CA ARG A 39 1.11 20.63 1.37
C ARG A 39 -0.39 20.69 1.52
N HIS A 40 -1.04 19.52 1.54
CA HIS A 40 -2.49 19.46 1.60
C HIS A 40 -2.99 18.37 2.54
N GLU A 41 -4.15 18.64 3.12
CA GLU A 41 -5.02 17.63 3.71
C GLU A 41 -6.10 17.26 2.68
N HIS A 42 -6.52 16.00 2.67
CA HIS A 42 -7.66 15.55 1.89
C HIS A 42 -8.70 14.84 2.76
N ALA A 43 -9.96 15.05 2.42
CA ALA A 43 -11.09 14.40 3.05
C ALA A 43 -12.21 14.16 2.04
N ILE A 44 -13.16 13.31 2.44
CA ILE A 44 -14.35 13.00 1.64
C ILE A 44 -15.61 13.40 2.39
N THR A 45 -16.49 14.11 1.68
CA THR A 45 -17.82 14.50 2.16
C THR A 45 -18.79 13.31 2.12
N ASN A 46 -19.97 13.47 2.75
CA ASN A 46 -20.98 12.42 2.78
C ASN A 46 -21.53 12.01 1.39
N ASP A 47 -21.44 12.89 0.40
CA ASP A 47 -21.80 12.62 -1.00
C ASP A 47 -20.61 12.18 -1.87
N SER A 48 -19.56 11.63 -1.25
CA SER A 48 -18.38 11.08 -1.92
C SER A 48 -17.54 12.11 -2.70
N ARG A 49 -17.65 13.42 -2.41
CA ARG A 49 -16.79 14.44 -3.03
C ARG A 49 -15.46 14.54 -2.30
N VAL A 50 -14.38 14.63 -3.07
CA VAL A 50 -13.03 14.86 -2.56
C VAL A 50 -12.84 16.36 -2.37
N ILE A 51 -12.38 16.76 -1.18
CA ILE A 51 -12.01 18.13 -0.86
C ILE A 51 -10.54 18.19 -0.46
N PHE A 52 -9.89 19.31 -0.80
CA PHE A 52 -8.51 19.59 -0.42
C PHE A 52 -8.45 20.87 0.40
N SER A 53 -7.57 20.87 1.40
CA SER A 53 -7.21 22.07 2.15
C SER A 53 -5.71 22.28 2.08
N ASN A 54 -5.28 23.53 1.86
CA ASN A 54 -3.86 23.87 1.92
C ASN A 54 -3.43 23.94 3.38
N VAL A 55 -2.27 23.34 3.67
CA VAL A 55 -1.61 23.50 4.97
C VAL A 55 -0.74 24.75 4.90
N VAL A 56 -0.85 25.62 5.91
CA VAL A 56 -0.07 26.86 5.97
C VAL A 56 1.40 26.50 6.17
N PRO A 57 2.33 26.98 5.31
CA PRO A 57 3.75 26.69 5.46
C PRO A 57 4.28 27.25 6.79
N SER A 58 4.83 26.39 7.64
CA SER A 58 5.56 26.79 8.85
C SER A 58 6.98 27.20 8.49
N PHE A 59 7.58 28.13 9.26
CA PHE A 59 9.00 28.51 9.13
C PHE A 59 9.97 27.36 9.50
N ALA A 60 9.46 26.32 10.17
CA ALA A 60 10.11 25.02 10.35
C ALA A 60 9.20 23.96 9.68
N ALA A 61 9.27 23.84 8.35
CA ALA A 61 8.49 22.83 7.64
C ALA A 61 9.08 21.44 7.93
N ASP A 62 8.25 20.51 8.44
CA ASP A 62 8.61 19.10 8.57
C ASP A 62 9.14 18.61 7.22
N SER A 63 10.42 18.25 7.20
CA SER A 63 11.11 17.79 6.00
C SER A 63 11.37 16.29 6.13
N TYR A 64 10.79 15.51 5.23
CA TYR A 64 10.98 14.06 5.19
C TYR A 64 12.00 13.72 4.11
N PHE A 65 13.13 13.14 4.50
CA PHE A 65 14.17 12.70 3.57
C PHE A 65 13.97 11.24 3.22
N ILE A 66 13.82 10.95 1.92
CA ILE A 66 13.51 9.60 1.43
C ILE A 66 14.47 9.23 0.31
N SER A 67 15.15 8.09 0.47
CA SER A 67 15.98 7.51 -0.57
C SER A 67 15.11 6.93 -1.69
N THR A 68 15.60 7.01 -2.93
CA THR A 68 14.84 6.64 -4.11
C THR A 68 15.55 5.60 -4.97
N SER A 69 14.76 4.80 -5.67
CA SER A 69 15.23 3.83 -6.65
C SER A 69 14.35 3.90 -7.90
N ASN A 70 14.86 3.40 -9.04
CA ASN A 70 14.02 3.26 -10.23
C ASN A 70 13.11 2.06 -10.05
N ILE A 71 11.82 2.26 -10.27
CA ILE A 71 10.82 1.20 -10.22
C ILE A 71 10.18 1.11 -11.60
N GLN A 72 10.20 -0.08 -12.18
CA GLN A 72 9.45 -0.34 -13.40
C GLN A 72 7.96 -0.45 -13.07
N THR A 73 7.15 0.32 -13.78
CA THR A 73 5.70 0.39 -13.64
C THR A 73 5.01 0.10 -14.96
N HIS A 74 3.75 -0.31 -14.89
CA HIS A 74 2.91 -0.53 -16.06
C HIS A 74 1.65 0.31 -15.92
N ARG A 75 1.52 1.32 -16.79
CA ARG A 75 0.34 2.20 -16.82
C ARG A 75 -0.55 1.82 -18.00
N PRO A 76 -1.88 1.83 -17.87
CA PRO A 76 -2.75 1.56 -19.00
C PRO A 76 -2.58 2.67 -20.04
N HIS A 77 -2.32 2.31 -21.30
CA HIS A 77 -2.11 3.27 -22.39
C HIS A 77 -3.32 4.21 -22.57
N SER A 78 -4.52 3.71 -22.25
CA SER A 78 -5.75 4.47 -22.32
C SER A 78 -6.66 4.15 -21.14
N ALA A 79 -6.95 5.15 -20.32
CA ALA A 79 -7.95 5.05 -19.25
C ALA A 79 -9.32 4.60 -19.80
N LYS A 80 -9.70 5.09 -21.00
CA LYS A 80 -10.94 4.66 -21.67
C LYS A 80 -10.92 3.16 -22.00
N ALA A 81 -9.80 2.65 -22.51
CA ALA A 81 -9.67 1.21 -22.81
C ALA A 81 -9.69 0.37 -21.53
N PHE A 82 -8.99 0.80 -20.49
CA PHE A 82 -9.00 0.14 -19.18
C PHE A 82 -10.43 0.05 -18.60
N HIS A 83 -11.16 1.17 -18.58
CA HIS A 83 -12.54 1.19 -18.09
C HIS A 83 -13.49 0.38 -18.98
N SER A 84 -13.29 0.40 -20.31
CA SER A 84 -14.07 -0.43 -21.25
C SER A 84 -13.87 -1.92 -20.99
N ALA A 85 -12.62 -2.36 -20.83
CA ALA A 85 -12.28 -3.75 -20.51
C ALA A 85 -12.92 -4.19 -19.19
N ARG A 86 -12.79 -3.36 -18.15
CA ARG A 86 -13.42 -3.58 -16.85
C ARG A 86 -14.95 -3.71 -16.97
N LEU A 87 -15.61 -2.78 -17.65
CA LEU A 87 -17.06 -2.80 -17.84
C LEU A 87 -17.54 -4.01 -18.64
N ARG A 88 -16.75 -4.46 -19.63
CA ARG A 88 -17.05 -5.67 -20.40
C ARG A 88 -16.93 -6.93 -19.55
N SER A 89 -15.91 -7.02 -18.71
CA SER A 89 -15.77 -8.11 -17.75
C SER A 89 -16.97 -8.15 -16.80
N ILE A 90 -17.35 -7.00 -16.21
CA ILE A 90 -18.50 -6.91 -15.29
C ILE A 90 -19.83 -7.31 -15.96
N ARG A 91 -20.09 -6.86 -17.19
CA ARG A 91 -21.42 -7.02 -17.82
C ARG A 91 -21.59 -8.30 -18.61
N TYR A 92 -20.50 -8.84 -19.14
CA TYR A 92 -20.54 -9.90 -20.15
C TYR A 92 -19.59 -11.05 -19.85
N ASP A 93 -18.87 -11.02 -18.73
CA ASP A 93 -17.81 -11.99 -18.38
C ASP A 93 -16.77 -12.15 -19.51
N GLN A 94 -16.46 -11.02 -20.16
CA GLN A 94 -15.52 -10.96 -21.28
C GLN A 94 -14.19 -10.36 -20.85
N SER A 95 -13.09 -11.01 -21.24
CA SER A 95 -11.75 -10.46 -21.13
C SER A 95 -11.41 -9.66 -22.37
N GLU A 96 -10.98 -8.41 -22.20
CA GLU A 96 -10.44 -7.56 -23.26
C GLU A 96 -8.99 -7.22 -22.93
N GLN A 97 -8.12 -7.35 -23.93
CA GLN A 97 -6.71 -7.06 -23.75
C GLN A 97 -6.49 -5.55 -23.61
N VAL A 98 -5.95 -5.14 -22.46
CA VAL A 98 -5.50 -3.76 -22.23
C VAL A 98 -4.04 -3.65 -22.67
N SER A 99 -3.72 -2.59 -23.40
CA SER A 99 -2.33 -2.23 -23.73
C SER A 99 -1.72 -1.44 -22.58
N TRP A 100 -0.50 -1.82 -22.20
CA TRP A 100 0.22 -1.25 -21.06
C TRP A 100 1.50 -0.59 -21.54
N ASP A 101 1.72 0.64 -21.09
CA ASP A 101 2.97 1.36 -21.26
C ASP A 101 3.88 1.01 -20.08
N THR A 102 5.07 0.50 -20.40
CA THR A 102 6.12 0.24 -19.41
C THR A 102 6.97 1.48 -19.24
N SER A 103 7.12 1.95 -18.01
CA SER A 103 7.94 3.10 -17.66
C SER A 103 8.75 2.86 -16.40
N ASP A 104 10.02 3.25 -16.42
CA ASP A 104 10.82 3.38 -15.20
C ASP A 104 10.51 4.75 -14.57
N VAL A 105 9.96 4.73 -13.36
CA VAL A 105 9.65 5.93 -12.58
C VAL A 105 10.50 5.97 -11.33
N LEU A 106 10.69 7.17 -10.77
CA LEU A 106 11.35 7.29 -9.49
C LEU A 106 10.38 6.85 -8.40
N GLY A 107 10.80 5.91 -7.56
CA GLY A 107 10.01 5.37 -6.45
C GLY A 107 10.80 5.31 -5.15
N PRO A 108 10.14 5.03 -4.01
CA PRO A 108 10.82 4.88 -2.74
C PRO A 108 11.74 3.66 -2.74
N ASN A 109 12.95 3.80 -2.18
CA ASN A 109 13.85 2.66 -2.03
C ASN A 109 13.41 1.76 -0.85
N VAL A 110 12.53 0.80 -1.14
CA VAL A 110 11.98 -0.13 -0.14
C VAL A 110 13.00 -1.12 0.45
N GLU A 111 14.23 -1.19 -0.09
CA GLU A 111 15.32 -2.01 0.48
C GLU A 111 16.06 -1.30 1.63
N GLU A 112 15.76 -0.02 1.86
CA GLU A 112 16.32 0.76 2.97
C GLU A 112 15.30 0.91 4.10
N ARG A 113 15.67 0.44 5.29
CA ARG A 113 14.83 0.54 6.50
C ARG A 113 14.42 1.99 6.81
N GLU A 114 15.33 2.95 6.68
CA GLU A 114 15.05 4.36 6.96
C GLU A 114 14.00 4.96 6.00
N THR A 115 13.97 4.49 4.75
CA THR A 115 12.91 4.85 3.79
C THR A 115 11.57 4.30 4.27
N LEU A 116 11.50 3.02 4.65
CA LEU A 116 10.28 2.42 5.19
C LEU A 116 9.82 3.11 6.48
N LEU A 117 10.74 3.43 7.39
CA LEU A 117 10.45 4.13 8.65
C LEU A 117 9.87 5.53 8.39
N THR A 118 10.45 6.26 7.44
CA THR A 118 9.97 7.61 7.07
C THR A 118 8.58 7.55 6.45
N LEU A 119 8.34 6.61 5.53
CA LEU A 119 7.01 6.39 4.94
C LEU A 119 5.98 5.90 5.97
N ALA A 120 6.38 5.08 6.94
CA ALA A 120 5.52 4.64 8.04
C ALA A 120 5.10 5.84 8.91
N LYS A 121 6.01 6.76 9.24
CA LYS A 121 5.71 8.02 9.95
C LYS A 121 4.72 8.89 9.15
N MET A 122 4.95 9.09 7.86
CA MET A 122 4.02 9.81 6.98
C MET A 122 2.65 9.13 6.87
N THR A 123 2.62 7.79 6.93
CA THR A 123 1.38 7.00 6.94
C THR A 123 0.63 7.16 8.26
N SER A 124 1.33 7.13 9.39
CA SER A 124 0.74 7.35 10.72
C SER A 124 0.08 8.72 10.83
N ASN A 125 0.69 9.75 10.25
CA ASN A 125 0.15 11.11 10.21
C ASN A 125 -1.23 11.19 9.55
N ALA A 126 -1.60 10.29 8.62
CA ALA A 126 -2.94 10.26 8.02
C ALA A 126 -4.07 10.01 9.04
N TYR A 127 -3.76 9.51 10.24
CA TYR A 127 -4.72 9.28 11.31
C TYR A 127 -4.94 10.49 12.21
N THR A 128 -4.13 11.54 12.10
CA THR A 128 -4.17 12.67 13.02
C THR A 128 -4.09 14.01 12.30
N SER A 129 -4.43 15.07 13.02
CA SER A 129 -4.26 16.44 12.55
C SER A 129 -2.78 16.83 12.65
N PRO A 130 -2.23 17.63 11.72
CA PRO A 130 -0.90 18.25 11.82
C PRO A 130 -0.62 18.98 13.14
N THR A 131 -1.68 19.27 13.90
CA THR A 131 -1.65 20.08 15.11
C THR A 131 -1.84 19.27 16.39
N ALA A 132 -2.02 17.96 16.25
CA ALA A 132 -2.23 17.06 17.36
C ALA A 132 -0.89 16.64 17.99
N SER A 133 -0.93 16.16 19.25
CA SER A 133 0.29 15.76 19.97
C SER A 133 0.86 14.42 19.52
N ASP A 134 0.07 13.62 18.80
CA ASP A 134 0.44 12.33 18.22
C ASP A 134 0.92 12.45 16.76
N TRP A 135 1.16 13.67 16.27
CA TRP A 135 1.78 13.93 14.98
C TRP A 135 3.28 13.58 15.00
N TYR A 136 3.73 12.77 14.05
CA TYR A 136 5.15 12.40 13.90
C TYR A 136 5.92 13.50 13.15
N ILE A 137 6.71 14.26 13.92
CA ILE A 137 7.64 15.31 13.47
C ILE A 137 9.05 14.71 13.26
N GLN A 138 9.75 15.11 12.19
CA GLN A 138 11.21 14.98 12.11
C GLN A 138 11.82 16.25 12.74
N ASP A 139 12.35 16.15 13.98
CA ASP A 139 12.99 17.19 14.79
C ASP A 139 12.51 18.66 14.59
N GLY A 140 11.57 19.14 15.42
CA GLY A 140 11.36 20.60 15.65
C GLY A 140 9.92 21.15 15.72
N TRP A 141 9.25 20.98 16.86
CA TRP A 141 8.24 21.86 17.55
C TRP A 141 6.87 22.31 16.93
N ASN A 142 5.81 22.07 17.74
CA ASN A 142 4.51 22.73 18.09
C ASN A 142 3.45 23.22 17.07
N LYS A 143 2.32 22.49 17.15
CA LYS A 143 0.89 22.88 17.30
C LYS A 143 0.47 24.29 16.88
N SER A 144 -0.30 24.37 15.79
CA SER A 144 -1.54 25.19 15.76
C SER A 144 -2.50 24.87 14.59
N THR A 145 -3.79 24.81 14.95
CA THR A 145 -5.04 24.86 14.13
C THR A 145 -5.58 23.57 13.47
N PRO A 146 -6.50 22.82 14.12
CA PRO A 146 -7.10 21.65 13.51
C PRO A 146 -8.07 22.05 12.39
N PHE A 147 -7.79 21.63 11.17
CA PHE A 147 -8.76 21.58 10.08
C PHE A 147 -8.99 20.10 9.71
N GLY A 148 -10.17 19.73 9.20
CA GLY A 148 -10.42 18.38 8.67
C GLY A 148 -11.06 17.31 9.60
N TRP A 149 -11.62 17.69 10.75
CA TRP A 149 -12.36 16.77 11.66
C TRP A 149 -13.79 17.25 11.92
N GLU A 150 -14.55 17.50 10.86
CA GLU A 150 -15.94 17.94 10.97
C GLU A 150 -16.85 16.81 11.52
N PRO A 151 -17.94 17.14 12.24
CA PRO A 151 -18.82 16.15 12.88
C PRO A 151 -19.45 15.11 11.95
N ASP A 152 -19.49 15.39 10.64
CA ASP A 152 -20.11 14.61 9.58
C ASP A 152 -19.11 13.92 8.64
N ALA A 153 -17.82 13.94 8.96
CA ALA A 153 -16.73 13.39 8.14
C ALA A 153 -16.65 11.85 8.17
N ASP A 154 -17.59 11.17 7.52
CA ASP A 154 -17.66 9.71 7.38
C ASP A 154 -17.04 9.24 6.05
N GLY A 155 -15.76 9.51 5.78
CA GLY A 155 -15.07 9.14 4.53
C GLY A 155 -13.57 8.94 4.70
N ILE A 156 -12.89 8.46 3.65
CA ILE A 156 -11.41 8.28 3.63
C ILE A 156 -10.74 9.65 3.86
N ARG A 157 -9.59 9.64 4.51
CA ARG A 157 -8.82 10.86 4.81
C ARG A 157 -7.35 10.62 4.58
N GLY A 158 -6.58 11.69 4.67
CA GLY A 158 -5.13 11.62 4.78
C GLY A 158 -4.47 12.89 4.29
N HIS A 159 -3.23 12.75 3.85
CA HIS A 159 -2.34 13.88 3.60
C HIS A 159 -1.65 13.76 2.25
N ILE A 160 -1.29 14.90 1.69
CA ILE A 160 -0.51 15.02 0.46
C ILE A 160 0.79 15.72 0.80
N PHE A 161 1.89 14.98 0.65
CA PHE A 161 3.24 15.50 0.78
C PHE A 161 3.83 15.70 -0.60
N VAL A 162 4.58 16.78 -0.79
CA VAL A 162 5.14 17.16 -2.09
C VAL A 162 6.62 17.43 -1.92
N SER A 163 7.43 16.95 -2.86
CA SER A 163 8.86 17.18 -2.85
C SER A 163 9.20 18.65 -3.05
N ASP A 164 10.34 19.10 -2.53
CA ASP A 164 10.77 20.51 -2.61
C ASP A 164 10.92 21.01 -4.07
N ASP A 165 11.20 20.11 -5.01
CA ASP A 165 11.29 20.37 -6.45
C ASP A 165 9.95 20.18 -7.20
N ASN A 166 8.87 19.83 -6.50
CA ASN A 166 7.55 19.50 -7.03
C ASN A 166 7.54 18.34 -8.06
N SER A 167 8.58 17.52 -8.11
CA SER A 167 8.68 16.40 -9.04
C SER A 167 7.96 15.14 -8.55
N THR A 168 7.70 15.04 -7.24
CA THR A 168 7.12 13.84 -6.62
C THR A 168 6.07 14.21 -5.59
N VAL A 169 4.97 13.47 -5.57
CA VAL A 169 3.87 13.62 -4.62
C VAL A 169 3.62 12.30 -3.91
N VAL A 170 3.59 12.32 -2.59
CA VAL A 170 3.20 11.17 -1.77
C VAL A 170 1.77 11.39 -1.26
N LEU A 171 0.85 10.56 -1.75
CA LEU A 171 -0.53 10.52 -1.29
C LEU A 171 -0.65 9.46 -0.19
N SER A 172 -0.92 9.93 1.04
CA SER A 172 -1.12 9.09 2.21
C SER A 172 -2.61 8.86 2.45
N ILE A 173 -3.01 7.60 2.60
CA ILE A 173 -4.40 7.16 2.73
C ILE A 173 -4.60 6.51 4.11
N LYS A 174 -5.49 7.10 4.91
CA LYS A 174 -5.89 6.59 6.22
C LYS A 174 -6.67 5.28 6.10
N GLY A 175 -6.39 4.32 6.97
CA GLY A 175 -7.20 3.11 7.16
C GLY A 175 -8.28 3.24 8.25
N THR A 176 -8.71 2.09 8.79
CA THR A 176 -9.87 2.00 9.67
C THR A 176 -9.69 2.66 11.03
N SER A 177 -10.67 3.47 11.46
CA SER A 177 -10.69 4.09 12.79
C SER A 177 -11.23 3.16 13.88
N ALA A 178 -10.79 1.89 13.94
CA ALA A 178 -11.32 0.99 14.98
C ALA A 178 -10.85 1.48 16.36
N GLY A 179 -11.76 1.51 17.35
CA GLY A 179 -11.48 2.05 18.68
C GLY A 179 -10.34 1.35 19.43
N TRP A 180 -10.00 0.10 19.06
CA TRP A 180 -8.85 -0.63 19.58
C TRP A 180 -7.54 -0.38 18.80
N ILE A 181 -7.60 0.14 17.57
CA ILE A 181 -6.45 0.57 16.76
C ILE A 181 -6.09 2.03 17.05
N THR A 182 -7.11 2.89 17.21
CA THR A 182 -6.96 4.36 17.20
C THR A 182 -7.41 5.05 18.51
N GLY A 183 -7.76 4.29 19.54
CA GLY A 183 -8.08 4.84 20.87
C GLY A 183 -9.42 5.58 20.98
N GLY A 184 -10.29 5.51 19.97
CA GLY A 184 -11.62 6.12 19.99
C GLY A 184 -12.50 5.68 18.81
N GLY A 185 -13.83 5.77 18.97
CA GLY A 185 -14.79 5.58 17.88
C GLY A 185 -15.00 6.89 17.12
N GLY A 186 -14.63 6.93 15.84
CA GLY A 186 -14.83 8.09 14.97
C GLY A 186 -16.08 7.98 14.06
N PRO A 187 -16.46 9.07 13.38
CA PRO A 187 -17.59 9.06 12.45
C PRO A 187 -17.39 8.09 11.26
N THR A 188 -16.14 7.74 10.90
CA THR A 188 -15.83 6.84 9.76
C THR A 188 -16.00 5.35 10.08
N VAL A 189 -16.12 4.96 11.35
CA VAL A 189 -16.04 3.55 11.79
C VAL A 189 -17.01 2.64 11.05
N ARG A 190 -18.22 3.12 10.79
CA ARG A 190 -19.26 2.32 10.15
C ARG A 190 -18.92 2.02 8.69
N LYS A 191 -18.48 3.03 7.92
CA LYS A 191 -18.11 2.83 6.51
C LYS A 191 -16.77 2.12 6.37
N ASP A 192 -15.81 2.38 7.25
CA ASP A 192 -14.54 1.65 7.28
C ASP A 192 -14.81 0.15 7.44
N LYS A 193 -15.59 -0.22 8.46
CA LYS A 193 -15.99 -1.61 8.74
C LYS A 193 -16.79 -2.25 7.61
N LEU A 194 -17.65 -1.49 6.93
CA LEU A 194 -18.38 -1.97 5.76
C LEU A 194 -17.41 -2.32 4.62
N ASN A 195 -16.48 -1.43 4.31
CA ASN A 195 -15.50 -1.65 3.24
C ASN A 195 -14.53 -2.79 3.59
N ASP A 196 -14.05 -2.86 4.82
CA ASP A 196 -13.24 -3.98 5.31
C ASP A 196 -13.94 -5.32 5.07
N ASN A 197 -15.20 -5.42 5.51
CA ASN A 197 -15.99 -6.63 5.37
C ASN A 197 -16.37 -6.95 3.91
N LEU A 198 -16.52 -5.95 3.05
CA LEU A 198 -16.79 -6.19 1.63
C LEU A 198 -15.53 -6.63 0.86
N LEU A 199 -14.38 -6.01 1.16
CA LEU A 199 -13.13 -6.24 0.42
C LEU A 199 -12.41 -7.52 0.88
N PHE A 200 -12.38 -7.81 2.18
CA PHE A 200 -11.47 -8.81 2.76
C PHE A 200 -12.18 -10.05 3.33
N SER A 201 -13.51 -10.10 3.27
CA SER A 201 -14.24 -11.33 3.61
C SER A 201 -14.45 -12.22 2.39
N CYS A 202 -14.55 -13.51 2.64
CA CYS A 202 -14.83 -14.49 1.60
C CYS A 202 -16.26 -14.41 1.09
N CYS A 203 -17.24 -14.16 1.96
CA CYS A 203 -18.64 -14.03 1.56
C CYS A 203 -19.40 -13.06 2.48
N CYS A 204 -19.28 -11.76 2.19
CA CYS A 204 -20.04 -10.69 2.85
C CYS A 204 -20.10 -10.76 4.37
N ALA A 205 -18.94 -10.98 4.98
CA ALA A 205 -18.73 -11.13 6.42
C ALA A 205 -19.62 -12.22 7.05
N ARG A 206 -19.85 -13.32 6.33
CA ARG A 206 -20.51 -14.51 6.85
C ARG A 206 -19.54 -15.29 7.76
N VAL A 207 -19.36 -14.82 8.99
CA VAL A 207 -18.46 -15.43 9.98
C VAL A 207 -19.18 -16.45 10.88
N GLY A 208 -20.46 -16.21 11.22
CA GLY A 208 -21.21 -17.09 12.11
C GLY A 208 -22.71 -16.79 12.19
N PRO A 209 -23.48 -17.58 12.97
CA PRO A 209 -24.93 -17.47 13.04
C PRO A 209 -25.44 -16.17 13.69
N THR A 210 -24.63 -15.55 14.55
CA THR A 210 -24.96 -14.30 15.24
C THR A 210 -24.63 -13.03 14.45
N TRP A 211 -24.02 -13.18 13.27
CA TRP A 211 -23.62 -12.05 12.42
C TRP A 211 -24.67 -11.71 11.38
N SER A 212 -24.83 -10.42 11.12
CA SER A 212 -25.51 -9.92 9.92
C SER A 212 -24.50 -9.74 8.80
N THR A 213 -24.80 -10.27 7.61
CA THR A 213 -23.95 -10.10 6.44
C THR A 213 -24.01 -8.66 5.92
N VAL A 214 -22.93 -8.19 5.29
CA VAL A 214 -22.87 -6.85 4.68
C VAL A 214 -23.52 -6.77 3.30
N CYS A 215 -23.87 -7.93 2.74
CA CYS A 215 -24.62 -8.08 1.49
C CYS A 215 -25.45 -9.39 1.54
N ASP A 216 -26.28 -9.64 0.55
CA ASP A 216 -27.20 -10.79 0.46
C ASP A 216 -26.73 -11.90 -0.50
N CYS A 217 -25.41 -12.03 -0.72
CA CYS A 217 -24.84 -12.99 -1.69
C CYS A 217 -24.66 -14.42 -1.14
N TYR A 218 -24.76 -14.62 0.17
CA TYR A 218 -24.61 -15.94 0.79
C TYR A 218 -25.77 -16.87 0.43
N GLN A 219 -25.45 -18.12 0.04
CA GLN A 219 -26.43 -19.10 -0.49
C GLN A 219 -26.57 -20.36 0.37
N GLY A 220 -26.00 -20.36 1.58
CA GLY A 220 -25.99 -21.54 2.45
C GLY A 220 -24.90 -22.55 2.08
N SER A 221 -24.50 -23.37 3.06
CA SER A 221 -23.52 -24.47 2.87
C SER A 221 -22.18 -24.01 2.25
N SER A 222 -21.60 -22.93 2.76
CA SER A 222 -20.35 -22.33 2.25
C SER A 222 -20.35 -21.97 0.77
N ARG A 223 -21.54 -21.68 0.20
CA ARG A 223 -21.70 -21.15 -1.16
C ARG A 223 -21.93 -19.65 -1.15
N CYS A 224 -21.28 -18.95 -2.07
CA CYS A 224 -21.47 -17.51 -2.27
C CYS A 224 -21.67 -17.18 -3.75
N ASP A 225 -22.65 -16.32 -4.03
CA ASP A 225 -22.92 -15.89 -5.40
C ASP A 225 -21.87 -14.89 -5.88
N GLN A 226 -21.13 -15.26 -6.93
CA GLN A 226 -19.98 -14.49 -7.42
C GLN A 226 -20.41 -13.16 -8.04
N GLU A 227 -21.40 -13.17 -8.95
CA GLU A 227 -21.90 -11.95 -9.60
C GLU A 227 -22.50 -10.96 -8.59
N CYS A 228 -23.12 -11.47 -7.53
CA CYS A 228 -23.61 -10.64 -6.44
C CYS A 228 -22.47 -10.00 -5.64
N LEU A 229 -21.38 -10.74 -5.35
CA LEU A 229 -20.22 -10.21 -4.63
C LEU A 229 -19.56 -9.07 -5.43
N GLU A 230 -19.35 -9.30 -6.72
CA GLU A 230 -18.78 -8.31 -7.65
C GLU A 230 -19.64 -7.04 -7.70
N ARG A 231 -20.97 -7.18 -7.85
CA ARG A 231 -21.90 -6.03 -7.82
C ARG A 231 -21.89 -5.28 -6.50
N SER A 232 -21.70 -5.98 -5.38
CA SER A 232 -21.62 -5.36 -4.04
C SER A 232 -20.38 -4.48 -3.88
N LEU A 233 -19.39 -4.59 -4.78
CA LEU A 233 -18.14 -3.82 -4.79
C LEU A 233 -18.12 -2.63 -5.77
N ILE A 234 -19.22 -2.36 -6.50
CA ILE A 234 -19.24 -1.35 -7.59
C ILE A 234 -20.00 -0.06 -7.21
N GLY A 235 -20.51 0.06 -5.98
CA GLY A 235 -21.18 1.28 -5.50
C GLY A 235 -20.30 2.55 -5.48
N GLU A 236 -20.89 3.70 -5.80
CA GLU A 236 -20.22 5.02 -5.79
C GLU A 236 -19.76 5.47 -4.38
N SER A 237 -20.36 4.92 -3.33
CA SER A 237 -20.00 5.17 -1.92
C SER A 237 -18.88 4.24 -1.40
N LEU A 238 -18.32 3.37 -2.24
CA LEU A 238 -17.25 2.46 -1.85
C LEU A 238 -15.88 3.10 -1.98
N TYR A 239 -14.98 2.71 -1.10
CA TYR A 239 -13.71 3.39 -0.92
C TYR A 239 -12.78 3.29 -2.13
N TYR A 240 -12.86 2.21 -2.91
CA TYR A 240 -12.12 2.10 -4.16
C TYR A 240 -12.50 3.20 -5.17
N SER A 241 -13.80 3.37 -5.46
CA SER A 241 -14.29 4.38 -6.41
C SER A 241 -13.88 5.79 -5.98
N VAL A 242 -13.94 6.05 -4.68
CA VAL A 242 -13.52 7.33 -4.11
C VAL A 242 -12.01 7.54 -4.21
N GLY A 243 -11.21 6.50 -3.96
CA GLY A 243 -9.76 6.53 -4.11
C GLY A 243 -9.30 6.81 -5.54
N VAL A 244 -10.01 6.27 -6.54
CA VAL A 244 -9.80 6.57 -7.97
C VAL A 244 -10.02 8.06 -8.26
N ASN A 245 -11.10 8.65 -7.73
CA ASN A 245 -11.37 10.08 -7.90
C ASN A 245 -10.31 10.95 -7.22
N LEU A 246 -9.88 10.56 -6.02
CA LEU A 246 -8.80 11.23 -5.30
C LEU A 246 -7.50 11.24 -6.12
N TYR A 247 -7.10 10.10 -6.68
CA TYR A 247 -5.92 9.99 -7.53
C TYR A 247 -6.01 10.89 -8.78
N ASN A 248 -7.16 10.88 -9.46
CA ASN A 248 -7.40 11.72 -10.63
C ASN A 248 -7.32 13.22 -10.30
N ASN A 249 -7.84 13.62 -9.13
CA ASN A 249 -7.75 15.01 -8.68
C ASN A 249 -6.30 15.41 -8.36
N VAL A 250 -5.52 14.53 -7.71
CA VAL A 250 -4.11 14.80 -7.39
C VAL A 250 -3.27 14.91 -8.66
N THR A 251 -3.46 14.00 -9.62
CA THR A 251 -2.76 14.07 -10.92
C THR A 251 -3.17 15.29 -11.73
N TYR A 252 -4.40 15.79 -11.59
CA TYR A 252 -4.79 17.07 -12.17
C TYR A 252 -4.08 18.27 -11.53
N LEU A 253 -3.89 18.25 -10.19
CA LEU A 253 -3.16 19.29 -9.47
C LEU A 253 -1.64 19.24 -9.75
N TYR A 254 -1.09 18.05 -9.97
CA TYR A 254 0.33 17.78 -10.16
C TYR A 254 0.60 17.01 -11.47
N PRO A 255 0.37 17.61 -12.64
CA PRO A 255 0.34 16.91 -13.92
C PRO A 255 1.69 16.34 -14.38
N ASN A 256 2.79 16.84 -13.82
CA ASN A 256 4.15 16.44 -14.20
C ASN A 256 4.88 15.68 -13.09
N ALA A 257 4.22 15.40 -11.97
CA ALA A 257 4.85 14.75 -10.82
C ALA A 257 4.67 13.23 -10.86
N ASP A 258 5.66 12.51 -10.36
CA ASP A 258 5.49 11.10 -10.00
C ASP A 258 4.64 10.99 -8.74
N ILE A 259 3.59 10.15 -8.79
CA ILE A 259 2.67 9.96 -7.67
C ILE A 259 2.99 8.65 -6.96
N TRP A 260 3.32 8.71 -5.68
CA TRP A 260 3.47 7.55 -4.79
C TRP A 260 2.26 7.42 -3.89
N LEU A 261 1.88 6.19 -3.59
CA LEU A 261 0.77 5.87 -2.70
C LEU A 261 1.31 5.18 -1.45
N ILE A 262 0.90 5.67 -0.29
CA ILE A 262 1.17 4.99 0.99
C ILE A 262 -0.11 4.86 1.81
N GLY A 263 -0.15 3.84 2.64
CA GLY A 263 -1.29 3.61 3.52
C GLY A 263 -1.04 2.48 4.49
N HIS A 264 -1.86 2.44 5.54
CA HIS A 264 -1.84 1.41 6.56
C HIS A 264 -3.21 0.74 6.67
N SER A 265 -3.23 -0.56 6.99
CA SER A 265 -4.48 -1.32 7.15
C SER A 265 -5.36 -1.18 5.89
N LEU A 266 -6.66 -0.91 6.02
CA LEU A 266 -7.57 -0.60 4.89
C LEU A 266 -7.00 0.44 3.90
N GLY A 267 -6.31 1.47 4.40
CA GLY A 267 -5.71 2.51 3.55
C GLY A 267 -4.57 1.98 2.68
N GLY A 268 -3.81 1.01 3.17
CA GLY A 268 -2.75 0.34 2.42
C GLY A 268 -3.30 -0.56 1.31
N SER A 269 -4.37 -1.30 1.59
CA SER A 269 -5.06 -2.09 0.56
C SER A 269 -5.67 -1.21 -0.52
N LEU A 270 -6.27 -0.07 -0.15
CA LEU A 270 -6.77 0.92 -1.11
C LEU A 270 -5.64 1.52 -1.96
N ALA A 271 -4.51 1.88 -1.33
CA ALA A 271 -3.33 2.34 -2.04
C ALA A 271 -2.85 1.29 -3.07
N SER A 272 -2.84 0.00 -2.72
CA SER A 272 -2.52 -1.10 -3.65
C SER A 272 -3.51 -1.19 -4.82
N LEU A 273 -4.83 -1.16 -4.53
CA LEU A 273 -5.87 -1.21 -5.57
C LEU A 273 -5.80 -0.01 -6.54
N ILE A 274 -5.47 1.18 -6.04
CA ILE A 274 -5.25 2.37 -6.87
C ILE A 274 -3.93 2.22 -7.65
N GLY A 275 -2.87 1.74 -7.00
CA GLY A 275 -1.55 1.52 -7.60
C GLY A 275 -1.57 0.52 -8.75
N VAL A 276 -2.36 -0.56 -8.68
CA VAL A 276 -2.55 -1.49 -9.80
C VAL A 276 -3.40 -0.89 -10.91
N THR A 277 -4.34 0.00 -10.57
CA THR A 277 -5.21 0.70 -11.55
C THR A 277 -4.40 1.66 -12.42
N PHE A 278 -3.46 2.39 -11.82
CA PHE A 278 -2.75 3.49 -12.49
C PHE A 278 -1.25 3.26 -12.72
N GLY A 279 -0.69 2.16 -12.24
CA GLY A 279 0.76 1.90 -12.29
C GLY A 279 1.56 2.89 -11.44
N ALA A 280 1.03 3.27 -10.27
CA ALA A 280 1.68 4.18 -9.32
C ALA A 280 2.44 3.39 -8.25
N PRO A 281 3.70 3.72 -7.91
CA PRO A 281 4.44 3.05 -6.83
C PRO A 281 3.69 3.05 -5.50
N VAL A 282 3.70 1.92 -4.78
CA VAL A 282 2.96 1.76 -3.51
C VAL A 282 3.83 1.17 -2.41
N VAL A 283 3.71 1.72 -1.20
CA VAL A 283 4.16 1.07 0.05
C VAL A 283 2.98 0.96 1.01
N ALA A 284 2.54 -0.26 1.29
CA ALA A 284 1.37 -0.56 2.11
C ALA A 284 1.77 -1.28 3.40
N PHE A 285 1.51 -0.67 4.55
CA PHE A 285 1.89 -1.19 5.87
C PHE A 285 0.74 -1.97 6.51
N GLU A 286 1.01 -3.20 6.97
CA GLU A 286 0.04 -4.06 7.69
C GLU A 286 -1.33 -4.12 6.98
N ALA A 287 -1.33 -4.07 5.65
CA ALA A 287 -2.55 -4.02 4.86
C ALA A 287 -3.23 -5.40 4.82
N PRO A 288 -4.56 -5.52 4.97
CA PRO A 288 -5.27 -6.74 4.61
C PRO A 288 -5.03 -7.10 3.13
N SER A 289 -4.98 -8.39 2.83
CA SER A 289 -4.63 -8.86 1.49
C SER A 289 -5.75 -8.65 0.48
N GLU A 290 -5.42 -7.96 -0.62
CA GLU A 290 -6.40 -7.30 -1.50
C GLU A 290 -6.46 -7.87 -2.91
N LYS A 291 -5.71 -8.94 -3.22
CA LYS A 291 -5.71 -9.56 -4.56
C LYS A 291 -7.09 -10.08 -4.95
N LEU A 292 -7.83 -10.71 -4.04
CA LEU A 292 -9.21 -11.15 -4.29
C LEU A 292 -10.14 -9.96 -4.57
N ALA A 293 -9.96 -8.86 -3.85
CA ALA A 293 -10.74 -7.64 -4.07
C ALA A 293 -10.46 -7.05 -5.47
N ALA A 294 -9.20 -7.03 -5.92
CA ALA A 294 -8.83 -6.58 -7.26
C ALA A 294 -9.51 -7.42 -8.35
N THR A 295 -9.55 -8.74 -8.18
CA THR A 295 -10.26 -9.65 -9.09
C THR A 295 -11.76 -9.36 -9.11
N ARG A 296 -12.41 -9.24 -7.94
CA ARG A 296 -13.85 -8.96 -7.86
C ARG A 296 -14.23 -7.56 -8.33
N LEU A 297 -13.28 -6.62 -8.31
CA LEU A 297 -13.43 -5.29 -8.93
C LEU A 297 -13.23 -5.32 -10.45
N HIS A 298 -12.89 -6.48 -11.03
CA HIS A 298 -12.56 -6.67 -12.44
C HIS A 298 -11.45 -5.73 -12.92
N LEU A 299 -10.43 -5.51 -12.09
CA LEU A 299 -9.28 -4.69 -12.49
C LEU A 299 -8.48 -5.46 -13.56
N PRO A 300 -8.28 -4.89 -14.77
CA PRO A 300 -7.35 -5.45 -15.73
C PRO A 300 -5.96 -5.67 -15.13
N SER A 301 -5.43 -6.87 -15.28
CA SER A 301 -4.11 -7.23 -14.73
C SER A 301 -2.98 -6.68 -15.62
N PRO A 302 -2.03 -5.89 -15.07
CA PRO A 302 -0.82 -5.51 -15.78
C PRO A 302 0.15 -6.69 -15.96
N PRO A 303 1.17 -6.56 -16.83
CA PRO A 303 2.22 -7.58 -16.97
C PRO A 303 2.96 -7.88 -15.67
N SER A 304 3.00 -6.90 -14.75
CA SER A 304 3.65 -7.00 -13.46
C SER A 304 3.01 -6.01 -12.49
N THR A 305 2.95 -6.38 -11.21
CA THR A 305 2.49 -5.53 -10.10
C THR A 305 3.62 -5.23 -9.12
N GLN A 306 4.88 -5.41 -9.53
CA GLN A 306 6.06 -5.38 -8.66
C GLN A 306 6.41 -3.97 -8.15
N HIS A 307 5.71 -2.94 -8.63
CA HIS A 307 5.74 -1.57 -8.11
C HIS A 307 4.91 -1.39 -6.82
N ILE A 308 4.21 -2.43 -6.38
CA ILE A 308 3.47 -2.48 -5.12
C ILE A 308 4.28 -3.29 -4.13
N THR A 309 4.57 -2.72 -2.96
CA THR A 309 5.27 -3.40 -1.87
C THR A 309 4.43 -3.34 -0.58
N HIS A 310 4.11 -4.51 -0.05
CA HIS A 310 3.50 -4.67 1.27
C HIS A 310 4.59 -4.87 2.32
N VAL A 311 4.48 -4.20 3.45
CA VAL A 311 5.41 -4.30 4.57
C VAL A 311 4.61 -4.71 5.80
N PHE A 312 4.90 -5.89 6.34
CA PHE A 312 4.21 -6.36 7.55
C PHE A 312 5.04 -7.37 8.35
N HIS A 313 4.59 -7.65 9.58
CA HIS A 313 5.21 -8.63 10.46
C HIS A 313 4.32 -9.85 10.78
N THR A 314 4.94 -11.00 11.05
CA THR A 314 4.22 -12.27 11.28
C THR A 314 3.39 -12.30 12.58
N ALA A 315 3.61 -11.35 13.49
CA ALA A 315 2.79 -11.21 14.71
C ALA A 315 1.44 -10.52 14.47
N ASP A 316 1.23 -9.89 13.31
CA ASP A 316 -0.05 -9.28 12.96
C ASP A 316 -0.93 -10.32 12.25
N PRO A 317 -2.08 -10.69 12.83
CA PRO A 317 -2.98 -11.65 12.20
C PRO A 317 -3.76 -11.08 10.99
N ILE A 318 -3.79 -9.77 10.74
CA ILE A 318 -4.55 -9.16 9.63
C ILE A 318 -3.94 -9.46 8.25
N PRO A 319 -2.72 -9.00 7.90
CA PRO A 319 -2.12 -9.26 6.59
C PRO A 319 -1.80 -10.74 6.38
N MET A 320 -1.67 -11.51 7.46
CA MET A 320 -1.53 -12.97 7.41
C MET A 320 -2.85 -13.69 7.10
N GLY A 321 -3.99 -12.98 7.08
CA GLY A 321 -5.32 -13.56 6.95
C GLY A 321 -5.63 -14.60 8.04
N ALA A 322 -5.07 -14.39 9.24
CA ALA A 322 -5.20 -15.28 10.39
C ALA A 322 -6.23 -14.77 11.41
N CYS A 323 -6.72 -13.54 11.27
CA CYS A 323 -7.71 -12.94 12.16
C CYS A 323 -9.16 -13.38 11.86
N THR A 324 -9.40 -14.68 11.73
CA THR A 324 -10.65 -15.25 11.19
C THR A 324 -11.50 -16.00 12.22
N GLY A 325 -12.82 -16.03 12.03
CA GLY A 325 -13.75 -16.84 12.81
C GLY A 325 -14.40 -16.11 13.99
N VAL A 326 -15.45 -16.71 14.56
CA VAL A 326 -16.30 -16.06 15.59
C VAL A 326 -15.59 -15.80 16.91
N THR A 327 -14.51 -16.53 17.20
CA THR A 327 -13.69 -16.39 18.41
C THR A 327 -12.45 -15.53 18.21
N SER A 328 -12.14 -15.09 16.99
CA SER A 328 -11.00 -14.20 16.77
C SER A 328 -11.31 -12.80 17.31
N SER A 329 -10.26 -12.06 17.66
CA SER A 329 -10.41 -10.67 18.10
C SER A 329 -11.06 -9.78 17.04
N CYS A 330 -10.69 -9.96 15.76
CA CYS A 330 -11.36 -9.28 14.64
C CYS A 330 -12.83 -9.66 14.56
N GLY A 331 -13.15 -10.95 14.69
CA GLY A 331 -14.51 -11.44 14.66
C GLY A 331 -15.36 -10.86 15.80
N ILE A 332 -14.84 -10.84 17.02
CA ILE A 332 -15.52 -10.22 18.17
C ILE A 332 -15.74 -8.71 17.94
N ALA A 333 -14.80 -8.03 17.28
CA ALA A 333 -14.93 -6.63 16.88
C ALA A 333 -15.82 -6.41 15.62
N GLY A 334 -16.26 -7.49 14.98
CA GLY A 334 -17.14 -7.51 13.81
C GLY A 334 -16.45 -7.30 12.46
N TYR A 335 -15.16 -7.58 12.37
CA TYR A 335 -14.38 -7.56 11.14
C TYR A 335 -14.11 -8.98 10.63
N ALA A 336 -14.38 -9.23 9.36
CA ALA A 336 -14.15 -10.49 8.67
C ALA A 336 -12.95 -10.33 7.72
N MET A 337 -11.74 -10.58 8.25
CA MET A 337 -10.46 -10.45 7.56
C MET A 337 -9.95 -11.83 7.14
N GLU A 338 -10.50 -12.37 6.07
CA GLU A 338 -10.30 -13.77 5.64
C GLU A 338 -9.31 -13.94 4.48
N THR A 339 -9.03 -12.87 3.76
CA THR A 339 -8.05 -12.87 2.65
C THR A 339 -6.61 -12.86 3.15
N ARG A 340 -5.73 -13.42 2.32
CA ARG A 340 -4.30 -13.68 2.60
C ARG A 340 -3.40 -13.37 1.40
N CYS A 341 -3.95 -13.25 0.19
CA CYS A 341 -3.15 -13.04 -1.03
C CYS A 341 -2.96 -11.55 -1.38
N HIS A 342 -1.71 -11.13 -1.51
CA HIS A 342 -1.35 -9.75 -1.87
C HIS A 342 -1.06 -9.58 -3.37
N LEU A 343 -1.24 -8.34 -3.87
CA LEU A 343 -0.61 -7.94 -5.13
C LEU A 343 0.86 -7.56 -4.89
N GLY A 344 1.68 -7.66 -5.94
CA GLY A 344 3.07 -7.18 -5.89
C GLY A 344 3.99 -7.99 -4.98
N LYS A 345 4.87 -7.29 -4.26
CA LYS A 345 5.87 -7.87 -3.34
C LYS A 345 5.45 -7.71 -1.90
N VAL A 346 5.99 -8.58 -1.07
CA VAL A 346 5.86 -8.58 0.38
C VAL A 346 7.25 -8.55 1.00
N ILE A 347 7.52 -7.54 1.83
CA ILE A 347 8.59 -7.52 2.83
C ILE A 347 7.97 -8.03 4.14
N ARG A 348 8.27 -9.28 4.47
CA ARG A 348 7.71 -9.98 5.63
C ARG A 348 8.73 -10.08 6.75
N TYR A 349 8.49 -9.38 7.86
CA TYR A 349 9.30 -9.49 9.05
C TYR A 349 8.83 -10.68 9.90
N ASP A 350 9.67 -11.70 10.07
CA ASP A 350 9.31 -12.86 10.88
C ASP A 350 9.56 -12.62 12.39
N THR A 351 8.76 -11.73 12.97
CA THR A 351 8.85 -11.30 14.37
C THR A 351 8.44 -12.39 15.36
N VAL A 352 7.59 -13.33 14.96
CA VAL A 352 7.19 -14.46 15.82
C VAL A 352 8.38 -15.38 16.08
N THR A 353 9.06 -15.81 15.01
CA THR A 353 10.19 -16.74 15.13
C THR A 353 11.43 -16.05 15.69
N HIS A 354 11.79 -14.87 15.17
CA HIS A 354 13.08 -14.23 15.48
C HIS A 354 13.04 -13.32 16.70
N LEU A 355 11.91 -12.66 16.97
CA LEU A 355 11.75 -11.73 18.09
C LEU A 355 10.85 -12.27 19.21
N GLY A 356 10.26 -13.46 19.04
CA GLY A 356 9.37 -14.07 20.04
C GLY A 356 8.07 -13.32 20.27
N TRP A 357 7.65 -12.46 19.32
CA TRP A 357 6.38 -11.74 19.45
C TRP A 357 5.22 -12.72 19.41
N SER A 358 4.25 -12.52 20.29
CA SER A 358 2.98 -13.27 20.23
C SER A 358 2.12 -12.74 19.09
N VAL A 359 1.43 -13.63 18.38
CA VAL A 359 0.43 -13.23 17.38
C VAL A 359 -0.72 -12.53 18.10
N ASP A 360 -0.86 -11.24 17.87
CA ASP A 360 -1.81 -10.41 18.59
C ASP A 360 -2.27 -9.24 17.72
N ILE A 361 -3.58 -9.07 17.62
CA ILE A 361 -4.20 -7.98 16.87
C ILE A 361 -3.74 -6.59 17.34
N ARG A 362 -3.32 -6.43 18.59
CA ARG A 362 -2.79 -5.16 19.12
C ARG A 362 -1.45 -4.79 18.47
N THR A 363 -0.75 -5.75 17.87
CA THR A 363 0.49 -5.48 17.13
C THR A 363 0.24 -4.89 15.74
N HIS A 364 -1.01 -4.90 15.24
CA HIS A 364 -1.40 -4.32 13.94
C HIS A 364 -1.16 -2.80 13.83
N SER A 365 -1.13 -2.06 14.95
CA SER A 365 -1.03 -0.60 14.89
C SER A 365 0.26 -0.15 14.18
N ILE A 366 0.15 0.83 13.26
CA ILE A 366 1.29 1.46 12.58
C ILE A 366 2.36 1.99 13.55
N VAL A 367 1.96 2.35 14.78
CA VAL A 367 2.88 2.76 15.85
C VAL A 367 3.84 1.62 16.23
N GLN A 368 3.38 0.36 16.21
CA GLN A 368 4.23 -0.80 16.46
C GLN A 368 5.27 -0.99 15.35
N ILE A 369 4.91 -0.70 14.10
CA ILE A 369 5.85 -0.71 12.98
C ILE A 369 6.92 0.36 13.17
N ILE A 370 6.53 1.58 13.53
CA ILE A 370 7.47 2.70 13.69
C ILE A 370 8.37 2.47 14.92
N ASP A 371 7.76 2.26 16.08
CA ASP A 371 8.46 2.37 17.36
C ASP A 371 9.15 1.07 17.79
N ARG A 372 8.77 -0.08 17.22
CA ARG A 372 9.32 -1.39 17.61
C ARG A 372 9.91 -2.19 16.46
N LEU A 373 9.33 -2.15 15.25
CA LEU A 373 9.82 -2.96 14.13
C LEU A 373 10.95 -2.26 13.37
N LEU A 374 10.69 -1.04 12.91
CA LEU A 374 11.60 -0.29 12.01
C LEU A 374 12.57 0.62 12.77
N SER A 375 12.37 0.83 14.07
CA SER A 375 13.30 1.53 14.96
C SER A 375 14.50 0.66 15.36
N GLU A 376 14.38 -0.66 15.26
CA GLU A 376 15.43 -1.64 15.59
C GLU A 376 16.05 -2.21 14.31
N ASP A 377 17.35 -2.52 14.35
CA ASP A 377 18.03 -3.10 13.20
C ASP A 377 17.53 -4.53 12.99
N TRP A 378 17.18 -4.88 11.75
CA TRP A 378 16.75 -6.23 11.42
C TRP A 378 17.93 -7.08 10.96
N THR A 379 18.28 -8.10 11.74
CA THR A 379 19.28 -9.10 11.35
C THR A 379 18.65 -10.48 11.34
N GLN A 380 18.62 -11.13 10.18
CA GLN A 380 18.14 -12.49 10.00
C GLN A 380 19.23 -13.37 9.39
N GLU A 381 19.38 -14.58 9.92
CA GLU A 381 20.30 -15.58 9.37
C GLU A 381 19.98 -15.86 7.89
N GLY A 382 21.01 -15.83 7.03
CA GLY A 382 20.85 -15.96 5.57
C GLY A 382 20.47 -14.68 4.83
N GLN A 383 20.37 -13.54 5.51
CA GLN A 383 20.13 -12.22 4.91
C GLN A 383 21.17 -11.18 5.35
N GLU A 384 22.43 -11.60 5.44
CA GLU A 384 23.55 -10.75 5.82
C GLU A 384 23.67 -9.52 4.90
N GLY A 385 23.82 -8.34 5.49
CA GLY A 385 23.97 -7.08 4.75
C GLY A 385 22.68 -6.41 4.30
N ARG A 386 21.50 -7.01 4.54
CA ARG A 386 20.21 -6.34 4.32
C ARG A 386 19.76 -5.59 5.57
N THR A 387 19.14 -4.43 5.38
CA THR A 387 18.51 -3.68 6.49
C THR A 387 17.02 -4.00 6.65
N VAL A 388 16.45 -4.70 5.66
CA VAL A 388 15.05 -5.15 5.62
C VAL A 388 14.97 -6.55 5.01
N PRO A 389 13.94 -7.35 5.34
CA PRO A 389 13.71 -8.63 4.69
C PRO A 389 13.64 -8.55 3.17
N GLU A 390 13.96 -9.66 2.50
CA GLU A 390 13.77 -9.76 1.06
C GLU A 390 12.30 -9.59 0.64
N ALA A 391 12.07 -8.65 -0.28
CA ALA A 391 10.77 -8.44 -0.90
C ALA A 391 10.46 -9.57 -1.90
N LYS A 392 9.43 -10.37 -1.62
CA LYS A 392 9.05 -11.55 -2.42
C LYS A 392 7.61 -11.46 -2.90
N ALA A 393 7.35 -11.97 -4.11
CA ALA A 393 5.98 -12.14 -4.57
C ALA A 393 5.28 -13.23 -3.74
N ASP A 394 3.98 -13.08 -3.53
CA ASP A 394 3.14 -14.08 -2.86
C ASP A 394 2.68 -15.12 -3.89
N GLU A 395 3.60 -16.03 -4.25
CA GLU A 395 3.38 -17.10 -5.22
C GLU A 395 2.48 -18.20 -4.63
N ASP A 396 1.63 -18.81 -5.47
CA ASP A 396 0.73 -19.91 -5.11
C ASP A 396 -0.26 -19.65 -3.95
N CYS A 397 -0.53 -18.38 -3.65
CA CYS A 397 -1.54 -18.04 -2.65
C CYS A 397 -2.98 -18.25 -3.17
N VAL A 398 -3.82 -18.89 -2.34
CA VAL A 398 -5.24 -19.13 -2.60
C VAL A 398 -6.09 -18.57 -1.47
N ASP A 399 -6.93 -17.60 -1.79
CA ASP A 399 -7.95 -17.07 -0.89
C ASP A 399 -9.18 -17.97 -0.84
N CYS A 400 -9.84 -18.02 0.32
CA CYS A 400 -11.20 -18.54 0.45
C CYS A 400 -11.41 -19.98 -0.04
N PHE A 401 -10.40 -20.85 0.07
CA PHE A 401 -10.44 -22.23 -0.41
C PHE A 401 -11.60 -23.09 0.12
N ASN A 402 -12.20 -22.72 1.25
CA ASN A 402 -13.36 -23.38 1.86
C ASN A 402 -14.71 -22.94 1.26
N TRP A 403 -14.72 -21.98 0.35
CA TRP A 403 -15.92 -21.41 -0.25
C TRP A 403 -16.11 -21.88 -1.69
N GLU A 404 -17.35 -22.19 -2.04
CA GLU A 404 -17.76 -22.45 -3.42
C GLU A 404 -18.38 -21.18 -4.01
N PHE A 405 -17.78 -20.68 -5.09
CA PHE A 405 -18.23 -19.48 -5.81
C PHE A 405 -18.88 -19.88 -7.13
N GLY A 406 -20.04 -19.28 -7.44
CA GLY A 406 -20.77 -19.56 -8.66
C GLY A 406 -21.99 -18.66 -8.83
N SER A 407 -22.75 -18.89 -9.91
CA SER A 407 -24.05 -18.25 -10.13
C SER A 407 -25.15 -19.10 -9.49
N PHE A 408 -25.68 -18.61 -8.38
CA PHE A 408 -26.68 -19.30 -7.58
C PHE A 408 -28.00 -18.52 -7.50
N LYS A 409 -27.96 -17.18 -7.58
CA LYS A 409 -29.17 -16.34 -7.69
C LYS A 409 -29.77 -16.52 -9.09
N GLY A 410 -31.02 -17.01 -9.18
CA GLY A 410 -31.73 -17.24 -10.45
C GLY A 410 -32.04 -18.71 -10.77
N LYS A 411 -31.69 -19.66 -9.91
CA LYS A 411 -32.18 -21.04 -9.95
C LYS A 411 -33.15 -21.28 -8.80
N SER A 412 -34.35 -20.71 -8.89
CA SER A 412 -35.48 -21.04 -8.00
C SER A 412 -36.72 -21.27 -8.81
#